data_AF-A0AAN0NDP6-F1
#
_entry.id   AF-A0AAN0NDP6-F1
#
_cell.length_a   1.000
_cell.length_b   1.000
_cell.length_c   1.000
_cell.angle_alpha   90.00
_cell.angle_beta   90.00
_cell.angle_gamma   90.00
#
_symmetry.space_group_name_H-M   'P 1'
#
loop_
_entity.id
_entity.type
_entity.pdbx_description
1 polymer ?
#
loop_
_entity_poly.entity_id
_entity_poly.type
_entity_poly.pdbx_seq_one_letter_code
_entity_poly.pdbx_strand_id
1 'polypeptide(L)'
;MVPKEVSNDVAQGAVTQGGMNQDDKVVNIVPKGIHPNLINATESKTLAEWFVNPLNQQVVGAKLSKTSTDVVTQEELNSVQSLAFENVDLLNHDFSELSSLGSLRVLEFMKLKSFGNVKGLDKLSALKSLRIMSSHVNNLNGMQDVIQLEGFQISSGTVEHTPQFLEPISNLKLTDITLSGEGFDDKQVASIKAMTTLDNIRIYNSKFSDTSLLANMINATGIDLRSNEIKVITPLASLPNLMMLNVSNNDPYYYSGNQHKNMIQDFSAFNAKGTNLSTLYNENQRVETTINFDEVTQQYFVDVSGIKNRGGYPTAQAILYGDNKNDLTYDNATGRVIVPTTLAQKWLAMDYKREQFPSLFGISLIATDNTYLGEFHFFQGEKQEVKHKVTYVTNTEPAQIEVNDVLHNKTVTKTYNLNKRGLYV
;
A
#
# COMPACT_ATOMS: atom_id res chain seq x y z
N MET A 1 60.66 -19.08 59.50
CA MET A 1 59.51 -18.27 59.08
C MET A 1 58.25 -19.09 59.28
N VAL A 2 57.16 -18.40 59.62
CA VAL A 2 55.96 -18.78 60.39
C VAL A 2 55.12 -19.93 59.78
N PRO A 3 54.37 -20.74 60.58
CA PRO A 3 53.89 -22.07 60.19
C PRO A 3 52.34 -22.28 60.21
N LYS A 4 51.93 -23.50 59.80
CA LYS A 4 50.69 -24.27 60.14
C LYS A 4 49.33 -23.76 59.60
N GLU A 5 48.26 -24.54 59.44
CA GLU A 5 47.87 -25.96 59.22
C GLU A 5 46.33 -25.98 59.51
N VAL A 6 45.55 -26.87 58.88
CA VAL A 6 44.23 -27.41 59.36
C VAL A 6 43.03 -26.42 59.36
N SER A 7 41.74 -26.76 59.27
CA SER A 7 40.88 -27.78 58.63
C SER A 7 39.42 -27.46 59.05
N ASN A 8 38.46 -27.97 58.28
CA ASN A 8 37.17 -28.55 58.71
C ASN A 8 35.96 -27.72 59.20
N ASP A 9 34.85 -28.04 58.52
CA ASP A 9 33.55 -28.54 59.01
C ASP A 9 32.49 -27.64 59.68
N VAL A 10 31.33 -27.60 58.98
CA VAL A 10 29.98 -28.06 59.37
C VAL A 10 29.53 -27.80 60.82
N ALA A 11 28.43 -27.03 60.98
CA ALA A 11 27.13 -27.51 61.48
C ALA A 11 26.22 -26.38 62.02
N GLN A 12 24.96 -26.43 61.56
CA GLN A 12 23.70 -26.26 62.30
C GLN A 12 23.60 -25.30 63.51
N GLY A 13 22.66 -24.35 63.40
CA GLY A 13 22.04 -23.67 64.54
C GLY A 13 20.61 -23.27 64.19
N ALA A 14 19.66 -23.80 64.94
CA ALA A 14 18.23 -23.83 64.65
C ALA A 14 17.47 -22.53 65.01
N VAL A 15 16.35 -22.37 64.28
CA VAL A 15 15.04 -21.80 64.62
C VAL A 15 14.88 -21.15 66.01
N THR A 16 14.47 -19.88 66.00
CA THR A 16 13.53 -19.33 66.98
C THR A 16 12.45 -18.52 66.27
N GLN A 17 11.19 -18.91 66.48
CA GLN A 17 9.98 -18.18 66.13
C GLN A 17 9.90 -16.85 66.91
N GLY A 18 9.31 -15.82 66.31
CA GLY A 18 8.80 -14.69 67.06
C GLY A 18 8.32 -13.51 66.21
N GLY A 19 7.00 -13.33 66.13
CA GLY A 19 6.39 -12.00 66.01
C GLY A 19 6.08 -11.52 64.60
N MET A 20 4.84 -11.74 64.16
CA MET A 20 4.17 -10.90 63.19
C MET A 20 4.13 -9.46 63.71
N ASN A 21 4.57 -8.49 62.90
CA ASN A 21 4.07 -7.14 62.96
C ASN A 21 3.73 -6.68 61.54
N GLN A 22 2.54 -6.14 61.42
CA GLN A 22 1.95 -5.53 60.24
C GLN A 22 2.71 -4.24 59.88
N ASP A 23 2.53 -3.79 58.62
CA ASP A 23 2.95 -2.50 58.06
C ASP A 23 4.28 -2.42 57.30
N ASP A 24 4.51 -3.33 56.34
CA ASP A 24 5.33 -3.01 55.16
C ASP A 24 4.47 -3.09 53.89
N LYS A 25 3.78 -1.98 53.58
CA LYS A 25 3.35 -1.71 52.21
C LYS A 25 4.61 -1.58 51.38
N VAL A 26 4.88 -2.58 50.56
CA VAL A 26 5.80 -2.49 49.42
C VAL A 26 5.34 -1.30 48.58
N VAL A 27 5.99 -0.15 48.77
CA VAL A 27 5.88 0.98 47.86
C VAL A 27 6.59 0.51 46.59
N ASN A 28 5.80 0.06 45.61
CA ASN A 28 6.25 -0.01 44.23
C ASN A 28 6.67 1.40 43.82
N ILE A 29 7.96 1.71 43.96
CA ILE A 29 8.57 2.85 43.31
C ILE A 29 8.64 2.47 41.83
N VAL A 30 7.54 2.73 41.12
CA VAL A 30 7.56 2.90 39.67
C VAL A 30 8.62 3.97 39.41
N PRO A 31 9.64 3.73 38.55
CA PRO A 31 10.55 4.79 38.16
C PRO A 31 9.68 5.91 37.56
N LYS A 32 9.60 7.05 38.26
CA LYS A 32 9.05 8.27 37.68
C LYS A 32 9.76 8.46 36.34
N GLY A 33 8.98 8.50 35.27
CA GLY A 33 9.48 8.77 33.93
C GLY A 33 10.43 9.96 33.98
N ILE A 34 11.50 9.86 33.22
CA ILE A 34 12.45 10.94 33.00
C ILE A 34 11.62 12.15 32.58
N HIS A 35 11.41 13.10 33.50
CA HIS A 35 10.88 14.39 33.15
C HIS A 35 11.89 15.00 32.17
N PRO A 36 11.48 15.44 30.97
CA PRO A 36 12.35 16.25 30.14
C PRO A 36 12.82 17.42 31.00
N ASN A 37 14.13 17.66 31.03
CA ASN A 37 14.77 18.72 31.79
C ASN A 37 13.85 19.95 31.86
N LEU A 38 13.27 20.20 33.05
CA LEU A 38 12.50 21.41 33.29
C LEU A 38 13.51 22.56 33.20
N ILE A 39 13.55 23.19 32.03
CA ILE A 39 14.16 24.49 31.81
C ILE A 39 13.62 25.41 32.92
N ASN A 40 14.53 26.20 33.52
CA ASN A 40 14.34 26.89 34.78
C ASN A 40 12.93 27.50 34.93
N ALA A 41 12.08 26.90 35.78
CA ALA A 41 10.63 27.13 35.80
C ALA A 41 10.21 28.56 36.20
N THR A 42 11.15 29.40 36.63
CA THR A 42 10.91 30.78 37.08
C THR A 42 11.29 31.84 36.06
N GLU A 43 11.82 31.46 34.88
CA GLU A 43 12.26 32.44 33.89
C GLU A 43 11.06 33.07 33.16
N SER A 44 11.11 34.39 32.98
CA SER A 44 10.09 35.17 32.30
C SER A 44 10.76 36.31 31.54
N LYS A 45 10.42 36.42 30.26
CA LYS A 45 10.96 37.41 29.32
C LYS A 45 9.88 37.80 28.34
N THR A 46 10.07 38.88 27.60
CA THR A 46 9.22 39.16 26.43
C THR A 46 9.39 38.07 25.37
N LEU A 47 8.37 37.86 24.54
CA LEU A 47 8.44 36.88 23.45
C LEU A 47 9.63 37.17 22.51
N ALA A 48 9.98 38.44 22.30
CA ALA A 48 11.11 38.83 21.47
C ALA A 48 12.49 38.53 22.06
N GLU A 49 12.59 38.42 23.38
CA GLU A 49 13.82 38.01 24.05
C GLU A 49 13.99 36.48 24.05
N TRP A 50 12.89 35.73 24.00
CA TRP A 50 12.92 34.27 23.85
C TRP A 50 13.28 33.85 22.41
N PHE A 51 12.74 34.55 21.42
CA PHE A 51 12.86 34.20 20.00
C PHE A 51 13.30 35.42 19.20
N VAL A 52 14.58 35.47 18.85
CA VAL A 52 15.16 36.56 18.06
C VAL A 52 14.89 36.32 16.57
N ASN A 53 14.81 35.06 16.14
CA ASN A 53 14.39 34.73 14.78
C ASN A 53 12.93 35.17 14.58
N PRO A 54 12.64 36.08 13.63
CA PRO A 54 11.30 36.64 13.45
C PRO A 54 10.23 35.59 13.15
N LEU A 55 10.59 34.53 12.43
CA LEU A 55 9.65 33.47 12.09
C LEU A 55 9.36 32.57 13.29
N ASN A 56 10.38 32.18 14.08
CA ASN A 56 10.17 31.44 15.33
C ASN A 56 9.29 32.26 16.28
N GLN A 57 9.59 33.54 16.45
CA GLN A 57 8.81 34.47 17.27
C GLN A 57 7.36 34.55 16.81
N GLN A 58 7.12 34.75 15.50
CA GLN A 58 5.77 34.83 14.94
C GLN A 58 4.98 33.54 15.20
N VAL A 59 5.59 32.38 14.96
CA VAL A 59 4.92 31.09 15.06
C VAL A 59 4.62 30.73 16.52
N VAL A 60 5.56 30.95 17.44
CA VAL A 60 5.33 30.73 18.88
C VAL A 60 4.36 31.76 19.45
N GLY A 61 4.47 33.02 19.05
CA GLY A 61 3.53 34.08 19.44
C GLY A 61 2.11 33.76 19.01
N ALA A 62 1.91 33.35 17.76
CA ALA A 62 0.60 32.90 17.28
C ALA A 62 0.07 31.70 18.09
N LYS A 63 0.92 30.71 18.39
CA LYS A 63 0.54 29.54 19.21
C LYS A 63 0.09 29.92 20.62
N LEU A 64 0.71 30.93 21.23
CA LEU A 64 0.40 31.40 22.58
C LEU A 64 -0.61 32.57 22.61
N SER A 65 -1.04 33.07 21.45
CA SER A 65 -1.83 34.30 21.32
C SER A 65 -1.13 35.52 21.95
N LYS A 66 0.17 35.68 21.66
CA LYS A 66 1.06 36.71 22.19
C LYS A 66 1.74 37.49 21.07
N THR A 67 2.05 38.74 21.36
CA THR A 67 2.85 39.65 20.52
C THR A 67 4.30 39.70 21.01
N SER A 68 5.18 40.32 20.23
CA SER A 68 6.61 40.40 20.52
C SER A 68 6.96 41.05 21.87
N THR A 69 6.12 41.97 22.34
CA THR A 69 6.30 42.69 23.61
C THR A 69 5.66 42.00 24.81
N ASP A 70 4.81 41.00 24.58
CA ASP A 70 4.14 40.33 25.68
C ASP A 70 5.12 39.47 26.47
N VAL A 71 4.99 39.50 27.79
CA VAL A 71 5.75 38.65 28.70
C VAL A 71 5.25 37.21 28.59
N VAL A 72 6.20 36.29 28.45
CA VAL A 72 6.02 34.85 28.35
C VAL A 72 6.89 34.16 29.38
N THR A 73 6.26 33.33 30.19
CA THR A 73 6.90 32.50 31.22
C THR A 73 7.37 31.17 30.65
N GLN A 74 8.36 30.56 31.28
CA GLN A 74 8.79 29.20 30.94
C GLN A 74 7.66 28.16 31.09
N GLU A 75 6.72 28.38 32.02
CA GLU A 75 5.52 27.55 32.18
C GLU A 75 4.60 27.62 30.95
N GLU A 76 4.35 28.82 30.42
CA GLU A 76 3.63 29.00 29.16
C GLU A 76 4.34 28.31 27.99
N LEU A 77 5.67 28.44 27.88
CA LEU A 77 6.45 27.74 26.84
C LEU A 77 6.36 26.21 26.97
N ASN A 78 6.40 25.68 28.21
CA ASN A 78 6.29 24.26 28.49
C ASN A 78 4.88 23.69 28.22
N SER A 79 3.87 24.54 28.04
CA SER A 79 2.53 24.12 27.58
C SER A 79 2.50 23.78 26.09
N VAL A 80 3.46 24.26 25.30
CA VAL A 80 3.52 24.05 23.85
C VAL A 80 4.05 22.65 23.55
N GLN A 81 3.16 21.73 23.19
CA GLN A 81 3.50 20.36 22.80
C GLN A 81 3.58 20.16 21.28
N SER A 82 2.97 21.06 20.50
CA SER A 82 3.02 21.04 19.04
C SER A 82 3.12 22.44 18.46
N LEU A 83 3.90 22.56 17.38
CA LEU A 83 4.09 23.80 16.67
C LEU A 83 4.01 23.56 15.16
N ALA A 84 3.32 24.46 14.45
CA ALA A 84 3.09 24.34 13.02
C ALA A 84 3.63 25.56 12.27
N PHE A 85 4.38 25.32 11.19
CA PHE A 85 4.85 26.34 10.26
C PHE A 85 4.08 26.17 8.95
N GLU A 86 3.40 27.22 8.49
CA GLU A 86 2.58 27.18 7.28
C GLU A 86 2.95 28.30 6.30
N ASN A 87 3.04 27.98 4.99
CA ASN A 87 3.24 28.96 3.91
C ASN A 87 4.56 29.76 4.00
N VAL A 88 5.61 29.16 4.54
CA VAL A 88 6.93 29.82 4.77
C VAL A 88 8.06 29.11 4.03
N ASP A 89 9.20 29.78 3.94
CA ASP A 89 10.46 29.23 3.46
C ASP A 89 11.34 28.88 4.66
N LEU A 90 11.76 27.61 4.76
CA LEU A 90 12.62 27.10 5.83
C LEU A 90 13.98 26.62 5.32
N LEU A 91 14.40 27.04 4.13
CA LEU A 91 15.74 26.79 3.65
C LEU A 91 16.76 27.52 4.55
N ASN A 92 17.68 26.77 5.14
CA ASN A 92 18.68 27.26 6.10
C ASN A 92 18.09 27.81 7.42
N HIS A 93 16.87 27.41 7.79
CA HIS A 93 16.25 27.90 9.02
C HIS A 93 16.89 27.32 10.29
N ASP A 94 17.00 28.14 11.34
CA ASP A 94 17.56 27.74 12.64
C ASP A 94 16.44 27.61 13.68
N PHE A 95 16.23 26.39 14.15
CA PHE A 95 15.27 26.04 15.19
C PHE A 95 15.87 26.06 16.60
N SER A 96 17.14 26.44 16.77
CA SER A 96 17.85 26.36 18.07
C SER A 96 17.12 27.06 19.21
N GLU A 97 16.49 28.21 18.95
CA GLU A 97 15.75 28.98 19.95
C GLU A 97 14.49 28.25 20.46
N LEU A 98 13.93 27.34 19.65
CA LEU A 98 12.78 26.51 20.05
C LEU A 98 13.16 25.47 21.11
N SER A 99 14.45 25.29 21.44
CA SER A 99 14.87 24.45 22.57
C SER A 99 14.31 24.94 23.91
N SER A 100 13.91 26.20 24.02
CA SER A 100 13.15 26.75 25.14
C SER A 100 11.77 26.10 25.33
N LEU A 101 11.21 25.47 24.28
CA LEU A 101 9.95 24.73 24.33
C LEU A 101 10.19 23.31 24.84
N GLY A 102 10.49 23.16 26.14
CA GLY A 102 10.93 21.88 26.75
C GLY A 102 9.96 20.71 26.62
N SER A 103 8.70 20.96 26.27
CA SER A 103 7.67 19.94 26.06
C SER A 103 7.32 19.68 24.60
N LEU A 104 7.94 20.36 23.63
CA LEU A 104 7.58 20.26 22.21
C LEU A 104 7.82 18.84 21.66
N ARG A 105 6.72 18.12 21.37
CA ARG A 105 6.73 16.74 20.86
C ARG A 105 6.55 16.66 19.35
N VAL A 106 5.87 17.62 18.75
CA VAL A 106 5.48 17.54 17.33
C VAL A 106 5.81 18.84 16.61
N LEU A 107 6.53 18.72 15.50
CA LEU A 107 6.68 19.78 14.51
C LEU A 107 5.92 19.43 13.24
N GLU A 108 5.08 20.35 12.80
CA GLU A 108 4.29 20.22 11.58
C GLU A 108 4.66 21.34 10.60
N PHE A 109 4.88 20.95 9.36
CA PHE A 109 5.31 21.83 8.29
C PHE A 109 4.32 21.67 7.15
N MET A 110 3.64 22.74 6.77
CA MET A 110 2.54 22.69 5.81
C MET A 110 2.74 23.74 4.72
N LYS A 111 2.56 23.35 3.46
CA LYS A 111 2.63 24.29 2.32
C LYS A 111 3.93 25.11 2.29
N LEU A 112 5.05 24.50 2.67
CA LEU A 112 6.33 25.21 2.65
C LEU A 112 6.79 25.44 1.22
N LYS A 113 7.38 26.62 1.01
CA LYS A 113 8.06 26.96 -0.24
C LYS A 113 9.33 26.15 -0.44
N SER A 114 10.06 25.89 0.65
CA SER A 114 11.27 25.09 0.69
C SER A 114 11.58 24.64 2.12
N PHE A 115 12.18 23.46 2.24
CA PHE A 115 12.76 22.92 3.48
C PHE A 115 14.11 22.29 3.15
N GLY A 116 15.14 22.60 3.94
CA GLY A 116 16.44 21.95 3.84
C GLY A 116 17.54 22.75 4.52
N ASN A 117 18.68 22.10 4.77
CA ASN A 117 19.85 22.69 5.43
C ASN A 117 19.53 23.34 6.79
N VAL A 118 18.60 22.75 7.54
CA VAL A 118 18.11 23.29 8.81
C VAL A 118 19.15 23.12 9.93
N LYS A 119 18.98 23.82 11.05
CA LYS A 119 19.84 23.69 12.24
C LYS A 119 19.02 23.68 13.52
N GLY A 120 19.58 23.10 14.59
CA GLY A 120 19.01 23.20 15.93
C GLY A 120 17.83 22.28 16.24
N LEU A 121 17.41 21.41 15.30
CA LEU A 121 16.39 20.38 15.56
C LEU A 121 16.88 19.34 16.58
N ASP A 122 18.18 19.04 16.59
CA ASP A 122 18.87 18.18 17.55
C ASP A 122 18.70 18.68 19.00
N LYS A 123 18.60 20.00 19.19
CA LYS A 123 18.41 20.62 20.51
C LYS A 123 17.00 20.45 21.08
N LEU A 124 16.03 20.03 20.26
CA LEU A 124 14.64 19.84 20.67
C LEU A 124 14.47 18.48 21.36
N SER A 125 15.02 18.35 22.57
CA SER A 125 15.14 17.08 23.31
C SER A 125 13.85 16.27 23.47
N ALA A 126 12.71 16.96 23.45
CA ALA A 126 11.38 16.39 23.55
C ALA A 126 10.77 15.91 22.22
N LEU A 127 11.33 16.31 21.07
CA LEU A 127 10.71 16.10 19.77
C LEU A 127 10.58 14.60 19.45
N LYS A 128 9.37 14.16 19.09
CA LYS A 128 9.06 12.76 18.76
C LYS A 128 8.56 12.58 17.33
N SER A 129 7.86 13.57 16.79
CA SER A 129 7.29 13.51 15.45
C SER A 129 7.61 14.76 14.65
N LEU A 130 8.02 14.56 13.41
CA LEU A 130 8.24 15.62 12.44
C LEU A 130 7.47 15.30 11.16
N ARG A 131 6.55 16.20 10.77
CA ARG A 131 5.65 16.01 9.63
C ARG A 131 5.81 17.14 8.64
N ILE A 132 6.07 16.81 7.38
CA ILE A 132 6.14 17.75 6.26
C ILE A 132 5.04 17.40 5.27
N MET A 133 4.12 18.34 5.03
CA MET A 133 2.91 18.13 4.24
C MET A 133 2.79 19.20 3.18
N SER A 134 2.44 18.80 1.96
CA SER A 134 2.18 19.74 0.85
C SER A 134 3.31 20.74 0.59
N SER A 135 4.55 20.30 0.75
CA SER A 135 5.73 21.17 0.78
C SER A 135 6.78 20.74 -0.25
N HIS A 136 7.69 21.66 -0.60
CA HIS A 136 8.90 21.31 -1.35
C HIS A 136 10.07 21.06 -0.39
N VAL A 137 10.67 19.87 -0.46
CA VAL A 137 11.81 19.48 0.40
C VAL A 137 13.06 19.35 -0.46
N ASN A 138 13.97 20.29 -0.30
CA ASN A 138 15.25 20.29 -1.00
C ASN A 138 16.14 19.15 -0.48
N ASN A 139 16.30 19.05 0.85
CA ASN A 139 17.08 17.99 1.47
C ASN A 139 16.73 17.87 2.95
N LEU A 140 17.31 16.87 3.61
CA LEU A 140 17.17 16.62 5.05
C LEU A 140 18.44 16.97 5.83
N ASN A 141 19.35 17.78 5.27
CA ASN A 141 20.56 18.20 5.98
C ASN A 141 20.19 18.98 7.25
N GLY A 142 20.87 18.66 8.35
CA GLY A 142 20.54 19.18 9.67
C GLY A 142 19.70 18.23 10.53
N MET A 143 19.32 17.06 9.98
CA MET A 143 18.51 16.06 10.68
C MET A 143 19.33 14.87 11.23
N GLN A 144 20.65 14.83 10.97
CA GLN A 144 21.53 13.70 11.30
C GLN A 144 21.53 13.32 12.78
N ASP A 145 21.44 14.31 13.66
CA ASP A 145 21.58 14.14 15.10
C ASP A 145 20.26 14.32 15.86
N VAL A 146 19.12 14.26 15.16
CA VAL A 146 17.77 14.35 15.78
C VAL A 146 17.37 12.97 16.34
N ILE A 147 18.21 12.44 17.22
CA ILE A 147 18.17 11.06 17.73
C ILE A 147 16.93 10.74 18.58
N GLN A 148 16.23 11.76 19.06
CA GLN A 148 15.02 11.65 19.85
C GLN A 148 13.76 11.32 19.02
N LEU A 149 13.84 11.51 17.71
CA LEU A 149 12.73 11.36 16.77
C LEU A 149 12.33 9.88 16.66
N GLU A 150 11.02 9.62 16.67
CA GLU A 150 10.43 8.28 16.55
C GLU A 150 9.60 8.17 15.26
N GLY A 151 8.91 9.26 14.88
CA GLY A 151 8.08 9.34 13.69
C GLY A 151 8.53 10.41 12.69
N PHE A 152 8.64 10.05 11.43
CA PHE A 152 8.95 10.98 10.34
C PHE A 152 7.97 10.85 9.17
N GLN A 153 7.47 11.99 8.69
CA GLN A 153 6.53 12.02 7.57
C GLN A 153 6.89 13.09 6.56
N ILE A 154 6.87 12.72 5.28
CA ILE A 154 6.73 13.62 4.14
C ILE A 154 5.53 13.16 3.32
N SER A 155 4.56 14.05 3.09
CA SER A 155 3.36 13.71 2.31
C SER A 155 2.90 14.83 1.38
N SER A 156 2.37 14.43 0.22
CA SER A 156 1.68 15.30 -0.74
C SER A 156 2.53 16.49 -1.23
N GLY A 157 3.85 16.33 -1.35
CA GLY A 157 4.78 17.37 -1.76
C GLY A 157 5.73 16.93 -2.88
N THR A 158 6.80 17.68 -3.07
CA THR A 158 7.91 17.34 -3.97
C THR A 158 9.22 17.25 -3.20
N VAL A 159 10.11 16.36 -3.62
CA VAL A 159 11.45 16.21 -3.06
C VAL A 159 12.52 16.38 -4.13
N GLU A 160 13.73 16.76 -3.74
CA GLU A 160 14.86 16.75 -4.66
C GLU A 160 15.22 15.31 -5.07
N HIS A 161 15.32 15.07 -6.38
CA HIS A 161 15.56 13.74 -6.94
C HIS A 161 17.04 13.34 -6.86
N THR A 162 17.54 13.12 -5.64
CA THR A 162 18.90 12.66 -5.38
C THR A 162 18.90 11.30 -4.69
N PRO A 163 19.84 10.39 -5.00
CA PRO A 163 19.93 9.09 -4.29
C PRO A 163 20.23 9.22 -2.80
N GLN A 164 20.83 10.35 -2.37
CA GLN A 164 21.22 10.62 -1.00
C GLN A 164 20.10 11.24 -0.16
N PHE A 165 18.89 11.42 -0.70
CA PHE A 165 17.84 12.22 -0.08
C PHE A 165 17.52 11.79 1.38
N LEU A 166 17.41 10.49 1.65
CA LEU A 166 17.14 9.95 2.99
C LEU A 166 18.40 9.68 3.83
N GLU A 167 19.62 9.84 3.30
CA GLU A 167 20.85 9.59 4.06
C GLU A 167 20.90 10.34 5.40
N PRO A 168 20.50 11.63 5.48
CA PRO A 168 20.57 12.37 6.74
C PRO A 168 19.73 11.77 7.87
N ILE A 169 18.69 10.98 7.59
CA ILE A 169 17.85 10.37 8.64
C ILE A 169 18.07 8.85 8.78
N SER A 170 18.94 8.26 7.96
CA SER A 170 19.08 6.80 7.83
C SER A 170 19.62 6.10 9.08
N ASN A 171 20.31 6.82 9.97
CA ASN A 171 20.86 6.30 11.23
C ASN A 171 19.92 6.51 12.43
N LEU A 172 18.83 7.25 12.26
CA LEU A 172 17.87 7.52 13.34
C LEU A 172 17.10 6.24 13.68
N LYS A 173 16.66 6.14 14.94
CA LYS A 173 15.91 4.99 15.46
C LYS A 173 14.41 5.20 15.31
N LEU A 174 13.98 5.50 14.08
CA LEU A 174 12.57 5.69 13.77
C LEU A 174 11.80 4.38 13.90
N THR A 175 10.58 4.46 14.41
CA THR A 175 9.58 3.38 14.44
C THR A 175 8.56 3.54 13.32
N ASP A 176 8.29 4.78 12.91
CA ASP A 176 7.27 5.11 11.94
C ASP A 176 7.83 6.02 10.84
N ILE A 177 7.66 5.59 9.59
CA ILE A 177 8.01 6.42 8.43
C ILE A 177 6.85 6.48 7.44
N THR A 178 6.55 7.67 6.95
CA THR A 178 5.59 7.89 5.87
C THR A 178 6.18 8.78 4.79
N LEU A 179 6.29 8.24 3.57
CA LEU A 179 6.79 8.93 2.39
C LEU A 179 5.70 8.85 1.32
N SER A 180 5.17 9.99 0.88
CA SER A 180 4.16 10.01 -0.18
C SER A 180 4.20 11.29 -1.00
N GLY A 181 3.83 11.16 -2.28
CA GLY A 181 3.90 12.24 -3.25
C GLY A 181 4.97 12.01 -4.31
N GLU A 182 5.24 13.06 -5.07
CA GLU A 182 6.11 13.00 -6.23
C GLU A 182 7.58 12.98 -5.80
N GLY A 183 8.31 11.93 -6.20
CA GLY A 183 9.77 11.86 -6.07
C GLY A 183 10.32 10.80 -5.10
N PHE A 184 9.49 9.93 -4.53
CA PHE A 184 10.00 8.76 -3.81
C PHE A 184 10.07 7.54 -4.74
N ASP A 185 11.13 7.47 -5.56
CA ASP A 185 11.51 6.26 -6.30
C ASP A 185 12.54 5.42 -5.51
N ASP A 186 12.91 4.26 -6.04
CA ASP A 186 13.88 3.34 -5.41
C ASP A 186 15.23 4.00 -5.10
N LYS A 187 15.67 4.96 -5.91
CA LYS A 187 16.94 5.68 -5.69
C LYS A 187 16.80 6.65 -4.53
N GLN A 188 15.74 7.46 -4.50
CA GLN A 188 15.53 8.43 -3.42
C GLN A 188 15.36 7.75 -2.06
N VAL A 189 14.77 6.55 -2.02
CA VAL A 189 14.55 5.82 -0.77
C VAL A 189 15.62 4.77 -0.46
N ALA A 190 16.68 4.64 -1.26
CA ALA A 190 17.65 3.54 -1.14
C ALA A 190 18.26 3.37 0.26
N SER A 191 18.49 4.47 0.97
CA SER A 191 19.04 4.48 2.33
C SER A 191 18.09 3.94 3.40
N ILE A 192 16.81 3.71 3.06
CA ILE A 192 15.84 3.11 3.99
C ILE A 192 16.30 1.74 4.47
N LYS A 193 17.07 0.99 3.68
CA LYS A 193 17.61 -0.35 4.03
C LYS A 193 18.40 -0.40 5.34
N ALA A 194 18.91 0.74 5.82
CA ALA A 194 19.65 0.86 7.07
C ALA A 194 18.75 1.08 8.31
N MET A 195 17.49 1.48 8.10
CA MET A 195 16.54 1.91 9.13
C MET A 195 15.82 0.73 9.79
N THR A 196 16.59 -0.25 10.28
CA THR A 196 16.11 -1.56 10.76
C THR A 196 15.20 -1.53 11.99
N THR A 197 14.98 -0.37 12.60
CA THR A 197 14.06 -0.18 13.74
C THR A 197 12.61 0.07 13.34
N LEU A 198 12.33 0.26 12.05
CA LEU A 198 10.99 0.59 11.57
C LEU A 198 9.99 -0.54 11.87
N ASP A 199 8.84 -0.15 12.39
CA ASP A 199 7.68 -0.98 12.67
C ASP A 199 6.57 -0.72 11.63
N ASN A 200 6.24 0.55 11.40
CA ASN A 200 5.24 0.97 10.43
C ASN A 200 5.88 1.73 9.28
N ILE A 201 5.76 1.18 8.08
CA ILE A 201 6.35 1.73 6.86
C ILE A 201 5.24 2.07 5.89
N ARG A 202 5.14 3.34 5.50
CA ARG A 202 4.20 3.78 4.47
C ARG A 202 4.98 4.49 3.37
N ILE A 203 5.02 3.90 2.17
CA ILE A 203 5.58 4.53 0.98
C ILE A 203 4.50 4.42 -0.09
N TYR A 204 3.73 5.47 -0.35
CA TYR A 204 2.56 5.36 -1.23
C TYR A 204 2.36 6.58 -2.12
N ASN A 205 1.63 6.40 -3.21
CA ASN A 205 1.44 7.45 -4.22
C ASN A 205 2.79 8.02 -4.68
N SER A 206 3.66 7.10 -5.09
CA SER A 206 5.06 7.33 -5.40
C SER A 206 5.50 6.43 -6.56
N LYS A 207 6.81 6.29 -6.81
CA LYS A 207 7.38 5.46 -7.88
C LYS A 207 8.27 4.35 -7.33
N PHE A 208 7.96 3.89 -6.12
CA PHE A 208 8.70 2.81 -5.47
C PHE A 208 8.38 1.48 -6.17
N SER A 209 9.36 0.62 -6.36
CA SER A 209 9.18 -0.65 -7.08
C SER A 209 9.99 -1.81 -6.47
N ASP A 210 11.15 -1.52 -5.87
CA ASP A 210 12.07 -2.51 -5.34
C ASP A 210 11.82 -2.80 -3.86
N THR A 211 10.93 -3.76 -3.59
CA THR A 211 10.62 -4.21 -2.23
C THR A 211 11.81 -4.85 -1.50
N SER A 212 12.92 -5.18 -2.17
CA SER A 212 14.11 -5.71 -1.50
C SER A 212 14.78 -4.68 -0.58
N LEU A 213 14.54 -3.39 -0.81
CA LEU A 213 14.99 -2.30 0.07
C LEU A 213 14.38 -2.37 1.48
N LEU A 214 13.27 -3.11 1.66
CA LEU A 214 12.59 -3.29 2.94
C LEU A 214 12.86 -4.66 3.58
N ALA A 215 13.66 -5.54 2.96
CA ALA A 215 13.84 -6.93 3.40
C ALA A 215 14.47 -7.06 4.81
N ASN A 216 15.16 -6.02 5.30
CA ASN A 216 15.81 -5.99 6.61
C ASN A 216 14.93 -5.40 7.72
N MET A 217 13.67 -5.06 7.43
CA MET A 217 12.73 -4.45 8.39
C MET A 217 12.12 -5.52 9.30
N ILE A 218 12.96 -6.23 10.04
CA ILE A 218 12.58 -7.41 10.83
C ILE A 218 11.53 -7.11 11.92
N ASN A 219 11.45 -5.84 12.35
CA ASN A 219 10.46 -5.37 13.32
C ASN A 219 9.15 -4.92 12.69
N ALA A 220 9.06 -4.83 11.35
CA ALA A 220 7.89 -4.29 10.68
C ALA A 220 6.65 -5.16 10.92
N THR A 221 5.62 -4.57 11.52
CA THR A 221 4.29 -5.17 11.63
C THR A 221 3.33 -4.68 10.57
N GLY A 222 3.55 -3.48 10.03
CA GLY A 222 2.68 -2.85 9.02
C GLY A 222 3.46 -2.23 7.87
N ILE A 223 3.13 -2.63 6.64
CA ILE A 223 3.70 -2.07 5.40
C ILE A 223 2.57 -1.63 4.46
N ASP A 224 2.51 -0.33 4.13
CA ASP A 224 1.60 0.25 3.13
C ASP A 224 2.38 0.79 1.93
N LEU A 225 2.26 0.09 0.81
CA LEU A 225 2.92 0.37 -0.46
C LEU A 225 1.92 0.62 -1.60
N ARG A 226 0.71 1.10 -1.28
CA ARG A 226 -0.29 1.36 -2.30
C ARG A 226 0.15 2.42 -3.31
N SER A 227 -0.40 2.39 -4.52
CA SER A 227 -0.19 3.44 -5.53
C SER A 227 1.29 3.67 -5.85
N ASN A 228 1.95 2.61 -6.30
CA ASN A 228 3.38 2.55 -6.65
C ASN A 228 3.56 1.74 -7.95
N GLU A 229 4.79 1.27 -8.25
CA GLU A 229 5.11 0.50 -9.45
C GLU A 229 5.62 -0.93 -9.12
N ILE A 230 5.18 -1.49 -7.99
CA ILE A 230 5.67 -2.79 -7.49
C ILE A 230 5.14 -3.96 -8.33
N LYS A 231 6.04 -4.87 -8.69
CA LYS A 231 5.71 -6.12 -9.40
C LYS A 231 6.00 -7.37 -8.60
N VAL A 232 6.97 -7.28 -7.68
CA VAL A 232 7.50 -8.40 -6.91
C VAL A 232 7.51 -8.02 -5.44
N ILE A 233 6.92 -8.88 -4.60
CA ILE A 233 6.84 -8.68 -3.14
C ILE A 233 7.51 -9.81 -2.35
N THR A 234 8.11 -10.80 -3.04
CA THR A 234 8.77 -11.94 -2.38
C THR A 234 9.84 -11.53 -1.34
N PRO A 235 10.57 -10.41 -1.45
CA PRO A 235 11.46 -9.96 -0.39
C PRO A 235 10.77 -9.66 0.94
N LEU A 236 9.49 -9.28 0.94
CA LEU A 236 8.75 -8.97 2.18
C LEU A 236 8.25 -10.23 2.90
N ALA A 237 8.23 -11.38 2.22
CA ALA A 237 7.71 -12.63 2.78
C ALA A 237 8.61 -13.18 3.90
N SER A 238 9.89 -12.78 3.94
CA SER A 238 10.84 -13.17 4.99
C SER A 238 10.59 -12.44 6.30
N LEU A 239 9.87 -11.32 6.31
CA LEU A 239 9.65 -10.50 7.51
C LEU A 239 8.86 -11.29 8.56
N PRO A 240 9.42 -11.50 9.78
CA PRO A 240 8.85 -12.43 10.75
C PRO A 240 7.61 -11.88 11.44
N ASN A 241 7.51 -10.55 11.58
CA ASN A 241 6.47 -9.88 12.36
C ASN A 241 5.40 -9.18 11.49
N LEU A 242 5.45 -9.33 10.16
CA LEU A 242 4.56 -8.61 9.25
C LEU A 242 3.12 -9.11 9.37
N MET A 243 2.26 -8.27 9.95
CA MET A 243 0.84 -8.56 10.18
C MET A 243 -0.06 -7.89 9.15
N MET A 244 0.34 -6.73 8.60
CA MET A 244 -0.46 -5.97 7.64
C MET A 244 0.39 -5.59 6.42
N LEU A 245 -0.07 -5.96 5.23
CA LEU A 245 0.54 -5.57 3.96
C LEU A 245 -0.51 -5.01 3.01
N ASN A 246 -0.35 -3.75 2.60
CA ASN A 246 -1.14 -3.12 1.57
C ASN A 246 -0.30 -2.84 0.33
N VAL A 247 -0.71 -3.39 -0.81
CA VAL A 247 -0.03 -3.21 -2.11
C VAL A 247 -1.01 -2.87 -3.22
N SER A 248 -2.16 -2.26 -2.90
CA SER A 248 -3.17 -1.90 -3.90
C SER A 248 -2.65 -0.86 -4.91
N ASN A 249 -3.25 -0.78 -6.10
CA ASN A 249 -2.90 0.23 -7.12
C ASN A 249 -1.43 0.23 -7.58
N ASN A 250 -0.80 -0.94 -7.71
CA ASN A 250 0.58 -1.03 -8.24
C ASN A 250 0.61 -1.25 -9.77
N ASP A 251 0.09 -0.28 -10.55
CA ASP A 251 0.13 -0.27 -12.02
C ASP A 251 0.76 1.03 -12.55
N PRO A 252 1.83 0.96 -13.36
CA PRO A 252 2.52 2.14 -13.91
C PRO A 252 1.69 2.98 -14.90
N TYR A 253 0.52 2.52 -15.37
CA TYR A 253 -0.29 3.20 -16.39
C TYR A 253 -1.52 3.95 -15.86
N TYR A 254 -1.46 4.47 -14.63
CA TYR A 254 -2.57 5.13 -13.91
C TYR A 254 -3.19 6.40 -14.55
N TYR A 255 -2.90 6.72 -15.82
CA TYR A 255 -3.47 7.87 -16.55
C TYR A 255 -4.34 7.46 -17.74
N SER A 256 -5.43 6.72 -17.50
CA SER A 256 -6.64 6.81 -18.35
C SER A 256 -7.81 6.15 -17.61
N GLY A 257 -8.99 6.76 -17.69
CA GLY A 257 -10.14 6.50 -16.84
C GLY A 257 -10.45 5.02 -16.59
N ASN A 258 -10.64 4.71 -15.30
CA ASN A 258 -11.16 3.50 -14.69
C ASN A 258 -10.19 2.31 -14.45
N GLN A 259 -10.25 1.85 -13.19
CA GLN A 259 -9.88 0.55 -12.59
C GLN A 259 -8.55 0.48 -11.80
N HIS A 260 -8.68 0.07 -10.53
CA HIS A 260 -7.64 -0.09 -9.50
C HIS A 260 -6.75 -1.32 -9.76
N LYS A 261 -5.86 -1.23 -10.76
CA LYS A 261 -5.05 -2.37 -11.20
C LYS A 261 -3.86 -2.63 -10.26
N ASN A 262 -3.68 -3.89 -9.88
CA ASN A 262 -2.50 -4.37 -9.16
C ASN A 262 -1.77 -5.41 -10.03
N MET A 263 -0.51 -5.15 -10.39
CA MET A 263 0.25 -6.09 -11.23
C MET A 263 0.93 -7.22 -10.46
N ILE A 264 0.87 -7.24 -9.13
CA ILE A 264 1.51 -8.27 -8.32
C ILE A 264 0.77 -9.60 -8.51
N GLN A 265 1.51 -10.62 -8.94
CA GLN A 265 0.91 -11.88 -9.38
C GLN A 265 1.09 -13.03 -8.39
N ASP A 266 2.09 -12.94 -7.54
CA ASP A 266 2.51 -14.02 -6.67
C ASP A 266 2.49 -13.58 -5.21
N PHE A 267 1.53 -14.12 -4.47
CA PHE A 267 1.37 -13.96 -3.02
C PHE A 267 1.63 -15.26 -2.26
N SER A 268 2.06 -16.32 -2.96
CA SER A 268 2.21 -17.67 -2.39
C SER A 268 3.11 -17.69 -1.15
N ALA A 269 4.12 -16.81 -1.13
CA ALA A 269 5.05 -16.66 -0.03
C ALA A 269 4.42 -16.13 1.29
N PHE A 270 3.20 -15.60 1.26
CA PHE A 270 2.50 -15.05 2.44
C PHE A 270 1.40 -15.97 2.99
N ASN A 271 1.05 -17.04 2.25
CA ASN A 271 -0.05 -17.96 2.60
C ASN A 271 0.16 -18.72 3.92
N ALA A 272 1.41 -18.85 4.40
CA ALA A 272 1.73 -19.61 5.61
C ALA A 272 1.77 -18.79 6.90
N LYS A 273 1.73 -17.45 6.84
CA LYS A 273 2.00 -16.57 7.98
C LYS A 273 0.78 -15.91 8.64
N GLY A 274 -0.43 -16.12 8.10
CA GLY A 274 -1.63 -15.45 8.60
C GLY A 274 -1.57 -13.91 8.48
N THR A 275 -0.65 -13.39 7.66
CA THR A 275 -0.54 -11.96 7.36
C THR A 275 -1.85 -11.48 6.77
N ASN A 276 -2.42 -10.43 7.35
CA ASN A 276 -3.63 -9.82 6.84
C ASN A 276 -3.30 -9.04 5.56
N LEU A 277 -3.69 -9.60 4.43
CA LEU A 277 -3.56 -9.00 3.11
C LEU A 277 -4.80 -8.13 2.79
N SER A 278 -5.31 -7.38 3.78
CA SER A 278 -6.63 -6.69 3.83
C SER A 278 -7.02 -5.84 2.62
N THR A 279 -6.10 -5.62 1.68
CA THR A 279 -6.30 -4.79 0.50
C THR A 279 -5.72 -5.43 -0.76
N LEU A 280 -5.80 -6.77 -0.89
CA LEU A 280 -5.84 -7.43 -2.21
C LEU A 280 -7.13 -7.10 -2.95
N TYR A 281 -7.43 -5.81 -3.09
CA TYR A 281 -8.22 -5.33 -4.21
C TYR A 281 -7.34 -5.52 -5.44
N ASN A 282 -7.38 -6.73 -5.97
CA ASN A 282 -6.97 -7.02 -7.33
C ASN A 282 -8.22 -6.78 -8.18
N GLU A 283 -8.55 -5.52 -8.45
CA GLU A 283 -9.53 -5.25 -9.49
C GLU A 283 -8.91 -5.66 -10.83
N ASN A 284 -9.42 -6.78 -11.32
CA ASN A 284 -9.80 -6.91 -12.72
C ASN A 284 -8.65 -7.20 -13.66
N GLN A 285 -8.28 -8.48 -13.70
CA GLN A 285 -7.81 -9.03 -14.96
C GLN A 285 -8.94 -8.88 -15.98
N ARG A 286 -8.75 -7.95 -16.92
CA ARG A 286 -9.51 -7.91 -18.16
C ARG A 286 -9.12 -9.16 -18.94
N VAL A 287 -10.01 -10.15 -18.94
CA VAL A 287 -9.88 -11.32 -19.80
C VAL A 287 -10.66 -11.02 -21.06
N GLU A 288 -9.95 -10.76 -22.14
CA GLU A 288 -10.57 -10.72 -23.47
C GLU A 288 -10.90 -12.15 -23.86
N THR A 289 -12.19 -12.38 -24.11
CA THR A 289 -12.70 -13.70 -24.45
C THR A 289 -13.70 -13.58 -25.60
N THR A 290 -13.97 -14.72 -26.23
CA THR A 290 -15.05 -14.88 -27.20
C THR A 290 -16.21 -15.64 -26.57
N ILE A 291 -17.41 -15.36 -27.05
CA ILE A 291 -18.58 -16.20 -26.81
C ILE A 291 -18.48 -17.37 -27.80
N ASN A 292 -18.57 -18.58 -27.28
CA ASN A 292 -18.49 -19.83 -28.04
C ASN A 292 -19.87 -20.49 -28.10
N PHE A 293 -20.08 -21.36 -29.09
CA PHE A 293 -21.29 -22.17 -29.21
C PHE A 293 -20.90 -23.65 -29.18
N ASP A 294 -21.55 -24.42 -28.31
CA ASP A 294 -21.35 -25.86 -28.20
C ASP A 294 -22.36 -26.60 -29.10
N GLU A 295 -21.87 -27.25 -30.16
CA GLU A 295 -22.71 -27.99 -31.12
C GLU A 295 -23.42 -29.21 -30.47
N VAL A 296 -22.91 -29.74 -29.34
CA VAL A 296 -23.48 -30.92 -28.68
C VAL A 296 -24.58 -30.51 -27.72
N THR A 297 -24.35 -29.51 -26.87
CA THR A 297 -25.35 -29.05 -25.89
C THR A 297 -26.29 -28.00 -26.44
N GLN A 298 -26.00 -27.45 -27.63
CA GLN A 298 -26.75 -26.37 -28.28
C GLN A 298 -26.82 -25.10 -27.41
N GLN A 299 -25.73 -24.79 -26.69
CA GLN A 299 -25.66 -23.65 -25.76
C GLN A 299 -24.50 -22.72 -26.08
N TYR A 300 -24.70 -21.43 -25.82
CA TYR A 300 -23.61 -20.45 -25.84
C TYR A 300 -22.89 -20.46 -24.50
N PHE A 301 -21.58 -20.26 -24.53
CA PHE A 301 -20.77 -20.21 -23.32
C PHE A 301 -19.54 -19.32 -23.47
N VAL A 302 -19.03 -18.86 -22.33
CA VAL A 302 -17.69 -18.28 -22.21
C VAL A 302 -16.80 -19.29 -21.49
N ASP A 303 -15.68 -19.66 -22.10
CA ASP A 303 -14.72 -20.59 -21.49
C ASP A 303 -13.84 -19.83 -20.51
N VAL A 304 -13.95 -20.19 -19.23
CA VAL A 304 -13.14 -19.60 -18.16
C VAL A 304 -12.26 -20.65 -17.48
N SER A 305 -12.16 -21.85 -18.08
CA SER A 305 -11.40 -22.99 -17.56
C SER A 305 -9.88 -22.74 -17.60
N GLY A 306 -9.44 -21.88 -18.53
CA GLY A 306 -8.06 -21.40 -18.64
C GLY A 306 -7.63 -20.40 -17.56
N ILE A 307 -8.55 -19.88 -16.74
CA ILE A 307 -8.23 -19.04 -15.59
C ILE A 307 -7.60 -19.93 -14.51
N LYS A 308 -6.28 -20.09 -14.61
CA LYS A 308 -5.52 -20.90 -13.66
C LYS A 308 -5.55 -20.24 -12.29
N ASN A 309 -5.99 -20.98 -11.28
CA ASN A 309 -5.79 -20.62 -9.89
C ASN A 309 -4.29 -20.39 -9.64
N ARG A 310 -3.90 -19.16 -9.33
CA ARG A 310 -2.49 -18.81 -9.07
C ARG A 310 -1.92 -19.47 -7.81
N GLY A 311 -2.77 -20.05 -6.95
CA GLY A 311 -2.40 -20.83 -5.77
C GLY A 311 -2.53 -22.36 -5.90
N GLY A 312 -2.94 -22.89 -7.05
CA GLY A 312 -3.04 -24.36 -7.26
C GLY A 312 -4.20 -25.08 -6.54
N TYR A 313 -5.12 -24.34 -5.90
CA TYR A 313 -6.29 -24.93 -5.24
C TYR A 313 -7.43 -25.27 -6.22
N PRO A 314 -8.24 -26.30 -5.97
CA PRO A 314 -9.46 -26.51 -6.71
C PRO A 314 -10.49 -25.41 -6.41
N THR A 315 -11.08 -24.82 -7.45
CA THR A 315 -12.19 -23.85 -7.35
C THR A 315 -13.41 -24.54 -6.75
N ALA A 316 -14.04 -23.93 -5.75
CA ALA A 316 -15.25 -24.47 -5.12
C ALA A 316 -16.51 -23.71 -5.49
N GLN A 317 -16.38 -22.41 -5.73
CA GLN A 317 -17.51 -21.55 -5.99
C GLN A 317 -17.13 -20.44 -6.95
N ALA A 318 -18.06 -20.08 -7.82
CA ALA A 318 -18.01 -18.84 -8.56
C ALA A 318 -19.23 -17.98 -8.24
N ILE A 319 -19.02 -16.69 -8.05
CA ILE A 319 -20.07 -15.70 -7.84
C ILE A 319 -20.07 -14.78 -9.04
N LEU A 320 -21.17 -14.78 -9.79
CA LEU A 320 -21.37 -13.91 -10.94
C LEU A 320 -21.93 -12.56 -10.47
N TYR A 321 -21.44 -11.46 -11.07
CA TYR A 321 -21.94 -10.12 -10.80
C TYR A 321 -21.96 -9.23 -12.07
N GLY A 322 -22.58 -8.06 -11.96
CA GLY A 322 -22.92 -7.19 -13.09
C GLY A 322 -24.38 -7.30 -13.53
N ASP A 323 -24.77 -6.49 -14.53
CA ASP A 323 -26.18 -6.30 -14.93
C ASP A 323 -26.85 -7.59 -15.42
N ASN A 324 -26.08 -8.50 -16.01
CA ASN A 324 -26.58 -9.77 -16.57
C ASN A 324 -26.39 -10.98 -15.65
N LYS A 325 -25.92 -10.79 -14.41
CA LYS A 325 -25.51 -11.91 -13.53
C LYS A 325 -26.60 -12.96 -13.28
N ASN A 326 -27.86 -12.53 -13.24
CA ASN A 326 -29.00 -13.39 -12.96
C ASN A 326 -29.39 -14.27 -14.17
N ASP A 327 -28.92 -13.90 -15.36
CA ASP A 327 -29.18 -14.63 -16.60
C ASP A 327 -28.08 -15.65 -16.92
N LEU A 328 -26.98 -15.65 -16.16
CA LEU A 328 -25.80 -16.47 -16.40
C LEU A 328 -25.74 -17.64 -15.41
N THR A 329 -25.17 -18.76 -15.85
CA THR A 329 -24.95 -19.93 -14.98
C THR A 329 -23.51 -20.39 -15.08
N TYR A 330 -22.82 -20.55 -13.95
CA TYR A 330 -21.48 -21.12 -13.94
C TYR A 330 -21.55 -22.65 -13.79
N ASP A 331 -20.96 -23.36 -14.73
CA ASP A 331 -20.76 -24.80 -14.68
C ASP A 331 -19.38 -25.11 -14.10
N ASN A 332 -19.38 -25.50 -12.82
CA ASN A 332 -18.18 -25.90 -12.07
C ASN A 332 -17.43 -27.07 -12.71
N ALA A 333 -18.12 -27.99 -13.40
CA ALA A 333 -17.49 -29.21 -13.91
C ALA A 333 -16.64 -28.94 -15.16
N THR A 334 -17.09 -28.01 -16.00
CA THR A 334 -16.42 -27.66 -17.26
C THR A 334 -15.65 -26.35 -17.19
N GLY A 335 -15.85 -25.55 -16.14
CA GLY A 335 -15.28 -24.21 -16.04
C GLY A 335 -15.86 -23.24 -17.08
N ARG A 336 -17.15 -23.39 -17.41
CA ARG A 336 -17.84 -22.59 -18.42
C ARG A 336 -18.89 -21.70 -17.78
N VAL A 337 -19.04 -20.47 -18.27
CA VAL A 337 -20.20 -19.63 -17.98
C VAL A 337 -21.20 -19.78 -19.13
N ILE A 338 -22.34 -20.39 -18.85
CA ILE A 338 -23.43 -20.59 -19.82
C ILE A 338 -24.18 -19.28 -20.02
N VAL A 339 -24.39 -18.93 -21.29
CA VAL A 339 -25.02 -17.68 -21.73
C VAL A 339 -26.31 -18.01 -22.47
N PRO A 340 -27.47 -17.46 -22.06
CA PRO A 340 -28.71 -17.64 -22.79
C PRO A 340 -28.61 -17.12 -24.23
N THR A 341 -29.25 -17.80 -25.16
CA THR A 341 -29.23 -17.46 -26.60
C THR A 341 -29.57 -16.00 -26.88
N THR A 342 -30.59 -15.44 -26.21
CA THR A 342 -31.01 -14.05 -26.39
C THR A 342 -29.95 -13.04 -25.93
N LEU A 343 -29.19 -13.37 -24.88
CA LEU A 343 -28.12 -12.55 -24.36
C LEU A 343 -26.84 -12.69 -25.21
N ALA A 344 -26.52 -13.90 -25.63
CA ALA A 344 -25.40 -14.18 -26.54
C ALA A 344 -25.56 -13.47 -27.88
N GLN A 345 -26.77 -13.47 -28.46
CA GLN A 345 -27.07 -12.75 -29.69
C GLN A 345 -26.94 -11.23 -29.53
N LYS A 346 -27.38 -10.67 -28.40
CA LYS A 346 -27.17 -9.25 -28.08
C LYS A 346 -25.68 -8.93 -28.03
N TRP A 347 -24.89 -9.74 -27.33
CA TRP A 347 -23.45 -9.54 -27.22
C TRP A 347 -22.73 -9.67 -28.57
N LEU A 348 -23.07 -10.65 -29.40
CA LEU A 348 -22.49 -10.84 -30.73
C LEU A 348 -22.83 -9.69 -31.72
N ALA A 349 -23.97 -9.02 -31.53
CA ALA A 349 -24.42 -7.91 -32.37
C ALA A 349 -23.85 -6.54 -31.95
N MET A 350 -23.14 -6.45 -30.82
CA MET A 350 -22.58 -5.19 -30.34
C MET A 350 -21.38 -4.75 -31.20
N ASP A 351 -21.38 -3.49 -31.63
CA ASP A 351 -20.28 -2.86 -32.38
C ASP A 351 -19.56 -1.85 -31.47
N TYR A 352 -18.48 -2.29 -30.82
CA TYR A 352 -17.72 -1.49 -29.86
C TYR A 352 -16.46 -0.90 -30.49
N LYS A 353 -16.26 0.41 -30.31
CA LYS A 353 -14.95 1.05 -30.50
C LYS A 353 -14.04 0.72 -29.32
N ARG A 354 -12.74 0.52 -29.55
CA ARG A 354 -11.74 0.02 -28.57
C ARG A 354 -11.76 0.69 -27.18
N GLU A 355 -12.26 1.92 -27.10
CA GLU A 355 -12.24 2.78 -25.92
C GLU A 355 -13.52 2.69 -25.04
N GLN A 356 -14.55 1.94 -25.46
CA GLN A 356 -15.85 1.88 -24.76
C GLN A 356 -16.40 0.46 -24.60
N PHE A 357 -15.58 -0.54 -24.23
CA PHE A 357 -16.09 -1.88 -23.95
C PHE A 357 -16.77 -1.93 -22.56
N PRO A 358 -18.11 -1.98 -22.44
CA PRO A 358 -18.73 -2.31 -21.17
C PRO A 358 -18.37 -3.77 -20.81
N SER A 359 -18.12 -4.01 -19.52
CA SER A 359 -17.96 -5.37 -19.00
C SER A 359 -19.24 -6.16 -19.31
N LEU A 360 -19.14 -7.31 -19.98
CA LEU A 360 -20.30 -8.17 -20.27
C LEU A 360 -20.88 -8.73 -18.97
N PHE A 361 -19.98 -9.22 -18.11
CA PHE A 361 -20.23 -9.68 -16.75
C PHE A 361 -18.90 -9.76 -16.00
N GLY A 362 -18.97 -9.96 -14.69
CA GLY A 362 -17.82 -10.30 -13.88
C GLY A 362 -18.03 -11.59 -13.09
N ILE A 363 -16.92 -12.24 -12.72
CA ILE A 363 -16.93 -13.46 -11.91
C ILE A 363 -15.89 -13.35 -10.79
N SER A 364 -16.31 -13.69 -9.58
CA SER A 364 -15.42 -13.89 -8.43
C SER A 364 -15.27 -15.38 -8.20
N LEU A 365 -14.03 -15.87 -8.15
CA LEU A 365 -13.75 -17.28 -7.88
C LEU A 365 -13.34 -17.47 -6.42
N ILE A 366 -13.83 -18.52 -5.78
CA ILE A 366 -13.57 -18.87 -4.38
C ILE A 366 -13.13 -20.34 -4.33
N ALA A 367 -12.05 -20.61 -3.61
CA ALA A 367 -11.51 -21.96 -3.40
C ALA A 367 -12.30 -22.77 -2.37
N THR A 368 -12.03 -24.08 -2.32
CA THR A 368 -12.66 -25.06 -1.39
C THR A 368 -12.44 -24.78 0.09
N ASP A 369 -11.40 -24.02 0.42
CA ASP A 369 -11.09 -23.54 1.77
C ASP A 369 -11.66 -22.13 2.06
N ASN A 370 -12.55 -21.63 1.19
CA ASN A 370 -13.10 -20.26 1.18
C ASN A 370 -12.08 -19.15 0.87
N THR A 371 -10.89 -19.48 0.36
CA THR A 371 -9.94 -18.45 -0.08
C THR A 371 -10.45 -17.74 -1.34
N TYR A 372 -10.46 -16.40 -1.33
CA TYR A 372 -10.81 -15.58 -2.49
C TYR A 372 -9.71 -15.65 -3.55
N LEU A 373 -10.05 -16.07 -4.78
CA LEU A 373 -9.09 -16.31 -5.86
C LEU A 373 -8.97 -15.14 -6.85
N GLY A 374 -9.87 -14.16 -6.77
CA GLY A 374 -9.82 -12.95 -7.58
C GLY A 374 -11.13 -12.63 -8.31
N GLU A 375 -11.15 -11.43 -8.87
CA GLU A 375 -12.25 -10.86 -9.65
C GLU A 375 -11.85 -10.75 -11.12
N PHE A 376 -12.66 -11.28 -12.03
CA PHE A 376 -12.40 -11.24 -13.47
C PHE A 376 -13.56 -10.58 -14.19
N HIS A 377 -13.24 -9.57 -14.99
CA HIS A 377 -14.21 -8.89 -15.84
C HIS A 377 -14.01 -9.33 -17.28
N PHE A 378 -15.11 -9.75 -17.90
CA PHE A 378 -15.09 -10.25 -19.26
C PHE A 378 -15.57 -9.19 -20.23
N PHE A 379 -14.80 -9.03 -21.28
CA PHE A 379 -15.06 -8.09 -22.36
C PHE A 379 -15.03 -8.86 -23.68
N GLN A 380 -15.81 -8.40 -24.65
CA GLN A 380 -15.78 -8.95 -25.99
C GLN A 380 -14.46 -8.55 -26.68
N GLY A 381 -13.68 -9.53 -27.12
CA GLY A 381 -12.48 -9.29 -27.94
C GLY A 381 -12.81 -8.76 -29.34
N GLU A 382 -11.79 -8.32 -30.10
CA GLU A 382 -11.96 -7.87 -31.49
C GLU A 382 -12.66 -8.94 -32.34
N LYS A 383 -13.54 -8.50 -33.26
CA LYS A 383 -14.21 -9.36 -34.26
C LYS A 383 -13.22 -10.36 -34.84
N GLN A 384 -13.25 -11.61 -34.38
CA GLN A 384 -12.77 -12.69 -35.21
C GLN A 384 -13.83 -12.90 -36.29
N GLU A 385 -13.44 -12.78 -37.56
CA GLU A 385 -14.26 -13.29 -38.65
C GLU A 385 -14.67 -14.71 -38.27
N VAL A 386 -15.97 -14.91 -38.05
CA VAL A 386 -16.54 -16.24 -37.87
C VAL A 386 -16.12 -17.05 -39.10
N LYS A 387 -15.14 -17.95 -38.96
CA LYS A 387 -14.77 -18.84 -40.07
C LYS A 387 -15.98 -19.70 -40.35
N HIS A 388 -16.72 -19.34 -41.40
CA HIS A 388 -17.89 -20.04 -41.89
C HIS A 388 -17.58 -21.54 -42.02
N LYS A 389 -18.29 -22.41 -41.30
CA LYS A 389 -18.26 -23.85 -41.56
C LYS A 389 -19.26 -24.14 -42.68
N VAL A 390 -18.82 -23.97 -43.93
CA VAL A 390 -19.57 -24.42 -45.10
C VAL A 390 -19.55 -25.96 -45.09
N THR A 391 -20.70 -26.58 -44.86
CA THR A 391 -20.84 -28.04 -44.92
C THR A 391 -21.35 -28.43 -46.30
N TYR A 392 -20.53 -29.07 -47.13
CA TYR A 392 -20.95 -29.59 -48.43
C TYR A 392 -21.69 -30.92 -48.23
N VAL A 393 -22.97 -30.97 -48.58
CA VAL A 393 -23.72 -32.24 -48.66
C VAL A 393 -23.81 -32.62 -50.14
N THR A 394 -22.96 -33.52 -50.62
CA THR A 394 -23.08 -34.07 -51.97
C THR A 394 -23.81 -35.40 -51.91
N ASN A 395 -25.10 -35.40 -52.23
CA ASN A 395 -25.82 -36.61 -52.60
C ASN A 395 -26.50 -36.36 -53.95
N THR A 396 -25.81 -36.83 -55.02
CA THR A 396 -26.32 -37.14 -56.37
C THR A 396 -27.13 -36.06 -57.12
N GLU A 397 -26.56 -35.64 -58.26
CA GLU A 397 -26.98 -34.63 -59.26
C GLU A 397 -26.61 -33.15 -58.97
N PRO A 398 -25.88 -32.46 -59.89
CA PRO A 398 -25.35 -31.12 -59.64
C PRO A 398 -26.32 -30.04 -60.13
N ALA A 399 -27.17 -29.52 -59.24
CA ALA A 399 -27.89 -28.28 -59.57
C ALA A 399 -28.30 -27.38 -58.39
N GLN A 400 -28.30 -27.86 -57.13
CA GLN A 400 -28.77 -27.03 -56.01
C GLN A 400 -27.77 -26.97 -54.85
N ILE A 401 -27.43 -25.74 -54.45
CA ILE A 401 -26.66 -25.44 -53.24
C ILE A 401 -27.63 -24.80 -52.25
N GLU A 402 -27.80 -25.44 -51.09
CA GLU A 402 -28.52 -24.85 -49.96
C GLU A 402 -27.53 -24.20 -48.99
N VAL A 403 -27.73 -22.92 -48.72
CA VAL A 403 -26.99 -22.18 -47.69
C VAL A 403 -27.96 -21.85 -46.57
N ASN A 404 -27.71 -22.40 -45.38
CA ASN A 404 -28.48 -22.10 -44.18
C ASN A 404 -27.83 -20.95 -43.40
N ASP A 405 -28.50 -19.80 -43.37
CA ASP A 405 -28.18 -18.69 -42.49
C ASP A 405 -28.89 -18.89 -41.15
N VAL A 406 -28.15 -19.49 -40.21
CA VAL A 406 -28.65 -19.83 -38.88
C VAL A 406 -28.86 -18.57 -38.01
N LEU A 407 -28.20 -17.45 -38.31
CA LEU A 407 -28.30 -16.21 -37.55
C LEU A 407 -29.61 -15.45 -37.84
N HIS A 408 -30.14 -15.56 -39.05
CA HIS A 408 -31.40 -14.90 -39.44
C HIS A 408 -32.58 -15.87 -39.64
N ASN A 409 -32.37 -17.17 -39.34
CA ASN A 409 -33.33 -18.25 -39.55
C ASN A 409 -33.92 -18.25 -40.98
N LYS A 410 -33.06 -18.05 -41.98
CA LYS A 410 -33.43 -18.05 -43.41
C LYS A 410 -32.61 -19.09 -44.17
N THR A 411 -33.31 -19.97 -44.86
CA THR A 411 -32.71 -20.85 -45.88
C THR A 411 -32.70 -20.13 -47.21
N VAL A 412 -31.53 -20.00 -47.83
CA VAL A 412 -31.40 -19.48 -49.19
C VAL A 412 -30.97 -20.62 -50.10
N THR A 413 -31.92 -21.13 -50.88
CA THR A 413 -31.66 -22.11 -51.93
C THR A 413 -31.30 -21.37 -53.21
N LYS A 414 -30.08 -21.56 -53.73
CA LYS A 414 -29.69 -21.07 -55.06
C LYS A 414 -29.38 -22.23 -55.99
N THR A 415 -30.05 -22.25 -57.14
CA THR A 415 -29.80 -23.19 -58.23
C THR A 415 -28.69 -22.63 -59.11
N TYR A 416 -27.61 -23.39 -59.31
CA TYR A 416 -26.50 -23.00 -60.18
C TYR A 416 -26.34 -24.02 -61.31
N ASN A 417 -26.43 -23.56 -62.56
CA ASN A 417 -26.08 -24.37 -63.73
C ASN A 417 -24.56 -24.33 -63.93
N LEU A 418 -23.89 -25.44 -63.63
CA LEU A 418 -22.44 -25.58 -63.78
C LEU A 418 -22.04 -25.70 -65.26
N ASN A 419 -21.69 -24.59 -65.91
CA ASN A 419 -20.85 -24.65 -67.11
C ASN A 419 -19.38 -24.76 -66.68
N LYS A 420 -18.70 -25.80 -67.17
CA LYS A 420 -17.30 -26.14 -66.88
C LYS A 420 -16.35 -24.99 -67.21
N ARG A 421 -16.11 -24.07 -66.26
CA ARG A 421 -14.86 -23.32 -66.07
C ARG A 421 -14.95 -22.47 -64.80
N GLY A 422 -14.19 -22.89 -63.78
CA GLY A 422 -13.56 -22.07 -62.73
C GLY A 422 -14.44 -21.12 -61.90
N LEU A 423 -14.55 -21.41 -60.61
CA LEU A 423 -15.10 -20.55 -59.55
C LEU A 423 -14.59 -19.09 -59.60
N TYR A 424 -15.48 -18.13 -59.35
CA TYR A 424 -15.16 -16.88 -58.66
C TYR A 424 -16.29 -16.43 -57.71
N VAL A 425 -15.85 -16.16 -56.48
CA VAL A 425 -16.45 -15.59 -55.26
C VAL A 425 -17.60 -16.35 -54.60
#